data_AF-A0A5C9CMF6-F1
#
_entry.id   AF-A0A5C9CMF6-F1
#
_cell.length_a   1.000
_cell.length_b   1.000
_cell.length_c   1.000
_cell.angle_alpha   90.00
_cell.angle_beta   90.00
_cell.angle_gamma   90.00
#
_symmetry.space_group_name_H-M   'P 1'
#
loop_
_entity.id
_entity.type
_entity.pdbx_description
1 polymer ?
#
loop_
_entity_poly.entity_id
_entity_poly.type
_entity_poly.pdbx_seq_one_letter_code
_entity_poly.pdbx_strand_id
1 'polypeptide(L)'
;GAQAVLMMQPQARLLSSLEPEHELQQLRRAEPCTAGQQWQWDGVNFEVLHPQAADYAGVRKTNALSCTLRISNGTQTALLAGDIEQVQEARLVASGVPLTADVLLVPHHGSKTSSSAAFLEAVQPRLALVQAGYRNRFGHPASPVLVRYAERHITVVDTPRCGAARWQSWQPQGVSCEREVQRRYWHHQIKMPTAG
;
A
#
# COMPACT_ATOMS: atom_id res chain seq x y z
N GLY A 1 -15.39 2.05 7.92
CA GLY A 1 -14.89 1.14 6.86
C GLY A 1 -15.32 1.62 5.49
N ALA A 2 -14.94 0.92 4.41
CA ALA A 2 -15.20 1.35 3.02
C ALA A 2 -16.69 1.67 2.72
N GLN A 3 -17.62 0.87 3.26
CA GLN A 3 -19.06 1.12 3.14
C GLN A 3 -19.47 2.51 3.65
N ALA A 4 -18.98 2.92 4.84
CA ALA A 4 -19.28 4.23 5.40
C ALA A 4 -18.75 5.37 4.52
N VAL A 5 -17.55 5.20 3.95
CA VAL A 5 -16.99 6.19 3.01
C VAL A 5 -17.84 6.33 1.76
N LEU A 6 -18.30 5.21 1.17
CA LEU A 6 -19.16 5.23 -0.01
C LEU A 6 -20.52 5.87 0.25
N MET A 7 -21.11 5.65 1.43
CA MET A 7 -22.37 6.29 1.83
C MET A 7 -22.20 7.80 2.01
N MET A 8 -21.09 8.25 2.59
CA MET A 8 -20.78 9.67 2.76
C MET A 8 -20.42 10.38 1.44
N GLN A 9 -20.03 9.63 0.41
CA GLN A 9 -19.58 10.14 -0.87
C GLN A 9 -20.45 9.58 -2.01
N PRO A 10 -21.73 9.97 -2.14
CA PRO A 10 -22.68 9.36 -3.07
C PRO A 10 -22.28 9.50 -4.55
N GLN A 11 -21.50 10.52 -4.89
CA GLN A 11 -21.07 10.83 -6.26
C GLN A 11 -19.70 10.25 -6.63
N ALA A 12 -18.97 9.65 -5.68
CA ALA A 12 -17.63 9.15 -5.95
C ALA A 12 -17.64 7.93 -6.89
N ARG A 13 -16.70 7.87 -7.84
CA ARG A 13 -16.44 6.64 -8.57
C ARG A 13 -15.74 5.62 -7.65
N LEU A 14 -16.04 4.34 -7.83
CA LEU A 14 -15.39 3.26 -7.10
C LEU A 14 -14.55 2.45 -8.08
N LEU A 15 -13.22 2.60 -8.02
CA LEU A 15 -12.28 1.72 -8.72
C LEU A 15 -11.91 0.55 -7.81
N SER A 16 -11.94 -0.67 -8.31
CA SER A 16 -11.67 -1.85 -7.48
C SER A 16 -11.33 -3.11 -8.26
N SER A 17 -10.77 -4.10 -7.56
CA SER A 17 -10.65 -5.49 -8.02
C SER A 17 -11.53 -6.45 -7.20
N LEU A 18 -12.59 -5.92 -6.60
CA LEU A 18 -13.57 -6.70 -5.86
C LEU A 18 -14.33 -7.67 -6.79
N GLU A 19 -14.70 -8.81 -6.21
CA GLU A 19 -15.47 -9.84 -6.92
C GLU A 19 -16.87 -9.29 -7.18
N PRO A 20 -17.56 -9.78 -8.23
CA PRO A 20 -18.95 -9.43 -8.49
C PRO A 20 -19.88 -9.65 -7.28
N GLU A 21 -19.61 -10.68 -6.46
CA GLU A 21 -20.43 -11.05 -5.30
C GLU A 21 -20.09 -10.27 -4.02
N HIS A 22 -19.06 -9.42 -4.03
CA HIS A 22 -18.65 -8.70 -2.83
C HIS A 22 -19.72 -7.70 -2.37
N GLU A 23 -19.99 -7.61 -1.06
CA GLU A 23 -21.08 -6.79 -0.50
C GLU A 23 -21.05 -5.32 -0.94
N LEU A 24 -19.85 -4.74 -1.10
CA LEU A 24 -19.70 -3.36 -1.58
C LEU A 24 -20.22 -3.15 -3.01
N GLN A 25 -20.24 -4.20 -3.86
CA GLN A 25 -20.83 -4.12 -5.21
C GLN A 25 -22.34 -3.89 -5.16
N GLN A 26 -23.02 -4.37 -4.11
CA GLN A 26 -24.45 -4.12 -3.89
C GLN A 26 -24.73 -2.67 -3.51
N LEU A 27 -23.75 -2.02 -2.85
CA LEU A 27 -23.84 -0.61 -2.46
C LEU A 27 -23.51 0.34 -3.62
N ARG A 28 -22.46 0.00 -4.38
CA ARG A 28 -22.03 0.73 -5.57
C ARG A 28 -21.27 -0.22 -6.48
N ARG A 29 -21.73 -0.36 -7.72
CA ARG A 29 -21.01 -1.13 -8.72
C ARG A 29 -19.63 -0.51 -8.95
N ALA A 30 -18.59 -1.29 -8.69
CA ALA A 30 -17.23 -0.88 -8.90
C ALA A 30 -16.85 -0.99 -10.38
N GLU A 31 -16.11 0.00 -10.87
CA GLU A 31 -15.36 -0.12 -12.11
C GLU A 31 -14.06 -0.88 -11.81
N PRO A 32 -13.61 -1.80 -12.69
CA PRO A 32 -12.32 -2.45 -12.52
C PRO A 32 -11.19 -1.42 -12.48
N CYS A 33 -10.30 -1.54 -11.48
CA CYS A 33 -9.03 -0.81 -11.53
C CYS A 33 -8.15 -1.47 -12.60
N THR A 34 -7.63 -0.69 -13.54
CA THR A 34 -6.86 -1.24 -14.66
C THR A 34 -5.68 -0.33 -14.98
N ALA A 35 -4.52 -0.94 -15.22
CA ALA A 35 -3.29 -0.28 -15.58
C ALA A 35 -3.52 0.72 -16.72
N GLY A 36 -3.00 1.94 -16.57
CA GLY A 36 -3.17 3.04 -17.52
C GLY A 36 -4.38 3.95 -17.25
N GLN A 37 -5.28 3.58 -16.33
CA GLN A 37 -6.26 4.54 -15.79
C GLN A 37 -5.54 5.64 -15.01
N GLN A 38 -5.85 6.89 -15.34
CA GLN A 38 -5.20 8.05 -14.77
C GLN A 38 -6.17 9.22 -14.65
N TRP A 39 -6.01 10.01 -13.59
CA TRP A 39 -6.77 11.24 -13.39
C TRP A 39 -5.94 12.24 -12.58
N GLN A 40 -6.34 13.50 -12.65
CA GLN A 40 -5.77 14.57 -11.84
C GLN A 40 -6.86 15.15 -10.95
N TRP A 41 -6.51 15.44 -9.70
CA TRP A 41 -7.37 16.15 -8.75
C TRP A 41 -6.53 17.12 -7.92
N ASP A 42 -6.87 18.41 -7.96
CA ASP A 42 -6.16 19.49 -7.24
C ASP A 42 -4.62 19.47 -7.43
N GLY A 43 -4.17 19.24 -8.67
CA GLY A 43 -2.75 19.17 -9.01
C GLY A 43 -2.03 17.88 -8.58
N VAL A 44 -2.77 16.90 -8.02
CA VAL A 44 -2.26 15.57 -7.70
C VAL A 44 -2.65 14.60 -8.81
N ASN A 45 -1.65 13.93 -9.37
CA ASN A 45 -1.81 12.91 -10.38
C ASN A 45 -1.96 11.53 -9.73
N PHE A 46 -2.95 10.77 -10.20
CA PHE A 46 -3.23 9.42 -9.77
C PHE A 46 -3.15 8.51 -10.98
N GLU A 47 -2.45 7.39 -10.83
CA GLU A 47 -2.22 6.43 -11.91
C GLU A 47 -2.34 5.01 -11.37
N VAL A 48 -3.23 4.21 -11.95
CA VAL A 48 -3.31 2.78 -11.68
C VAL A 48 -2.25 2.08 -12.51
N LEU A 49 -1.35 1.35 -11.86
CA LEU A 49 -0.24 0.62 -12.50
C LEU A 49 -0.55 -0.87 -12.71
N HIS A 50 -1.46 -1.42 -11.92
CA HIS A 50 -1.82 -2.85 -11.93
C HIS A 50 -3.23 -3.02 -11.33
N PRO A 51 -4.01 -4.03 -11.77
CA PRO A 51 -3.74 -5.08 -12.77
C PRO A 51 -3.90 -4.64 -14.23
N GLN A 52 -3.42 -5.43 -15.19
CA GLN A 52 -3.75 -5.23 -16.61
C GLN A 52 -5.14 -5.79 -16.94
N ALA A 53 -5.77 -5.29 -18.00
CA ALA A 53 -7.09 -5.77 -18.42
C ALA A 53 -7.12 -7.29 -18.67
N ALA A 54 -6.03 -7.83 -19.22
CA ALA A 54 -5.88 -9.26 -19.48
C ALA A 54 -5.81 -10.13 -18.21
N ASP A 55 -5.37 -9.58 -17.07
CA ASP A 55 -5.29 -10.32 -15.81
C ASP A 55 -6.69 -10.72 -15.29
N TYR A 56 -7.74 -9.97 -15.66
CA TYR A 56 -9.12 -10.29 -15.30
C TYR A 56 -9.71 -11.49 -16.07
N ALA A 57 -9.12 -11.87 -17.21
CA ALA A 57 -9.66 -12.94 -18.04
C ALA A 57 -9.34 -14.36 -17.53
N GLY A 58 -8.38 -14.51 -16.60
CA GLY A 58 -7.81 -15.82 -16.25
C GLY A 58 -7.73 -16.16 -14.76
N VAL A 59 -8.19 -15.29 -13.85
CA VAL A 59 -7.87 -15.42 -12.41
C VAL A 59 -9.12 -15.65 -11.56
N ARG A 60 -9.17 -16.82 -10.89
CA ARG A 60 -9.87 -16.97 -9.61
C ARG A 60 -8.93 -16.41 -8.53
N LYS A 61 -9.36 -15.31 -7.89
CA LYS A 61 -8.78 -14.55 -6.76
C LYS A 61 -7.64 -15.19 -5.96
N THR A 62 -6.69 -14.41 -5.44
CA THR A 62 -6.90 -13.72 -4.15
C THR A 62 -6.22 -12.34 -4.02
N ASN A 63 -4.94 -12.21 -4.37
CA ASN A 63 -4.18 -10.95 -4.20
C ASN A 63 -3.55 -10.44 -5.50
N ALA A 64 -3.47 -11.32 -6.50
CA ALA A 64 -2.88 -11.06 -7.82
C ALA A 64 -3.61 -10.00 -8.64
N LEU A 65 -4.79 -9.55 -8.21
CA LEU A 65 -5.55 -8.46 -8.84
C LEU A 65 -5.53 -7.17 -7.99
N SER A 66 -4.68 -7.08 -6.97
CA SER A 66 -4.59 -5.88 -6.13
C SER A 66 -4.36 -4.63 -6.95
N CYS A 67 -5.16 -3.58 -6.73
CA CYS A 67 -4.97 -2.31 -7.39
C CYS A 67 -3.68 -1.65 -6.87
N THR A 68 -2.69 -1.46 -7.73
CA THR A 68 -1.49 -0.70 -7.39
C THR A 68 -1.67 0.74 -7.89
N LEU A 69 -1.66 1.70 -6.96
CA LEU A 69 -1.92 3.10 -7.24
C LEU A 69 -0.69 3.95 -6.96
N ARG A 70 -0.24 4.68 -7.97
CA ARG A 70 0.78 5.72 -7.85
C ARG A 70 0.12 7.07 -7.69
N ILE A 71 0.56 7.85 -6.70
CA ILE A 71 0.01 9.16 -6.36
C ILE A 71 1.18 10.15 -6.34
N SER A 72 1.12 11.21 -7.14
CA SER A 72 2.23 12.16 -7.27
C SER A 72 1.74 13.59 -7.40
N ASN A 73 2.37 14.52 -6.67
CA ASN A 73 2.16 15.96 -6.86
C ASN A 73 3.29 16.59 -7.71
N GLY A 74 4.06 15.77 -8.44
CA GLY A 74 5.23 16.21 -9.22
C GLY A 74 6.53 16.35 -8.43
N THR A 75 6.47 16.45 -7.09
CA THR A 75 7.67 16.58 -6.23
C THR A 75 7.85 15.41 -5.27
N GLN A 76 6.74 14.85 -4.78
CA GLN A 76 6.72 13.68 -3.91
C GLN A 76 5.75 12.65 -4.49
N THR A 77 6.07 11.38 -4.28
CA THR A 77 5.28 10.26 -4.78
C THR A 77 5.01 9.25 -3.69
N ALA A 78 3.77 8.77 -3.60
CA ALA A 78 3.40 7.62 -2.79
C ALA A 78 2.95 6.48 -3.70
N LEU A 79 3.37 5.25 -3.36
CA LEU A 79 2.94 4.04 -4.03
C LEU A 79 2.13 3.18 -3.06
N LEU A 80 0.86 2.96 -3.39
CA LEU A 80 -0.01 2.05 -2.67
C LEU A 80 -0.02 0.71 -3.42
N ALA A 81 0.79 -0.24 -2.95
CA ALA A 81 1.00 -1.49 -3.68
C ALA A 81 -0.18 -2.46 -3.60
N GLY A 82 -1.08 -2.29 -2.61
CA GLY A 82 -2.11 -3.29 -2.30
C GLY A 82 -1.47 -4.58 -1.79
N ASP A 83 -2.02 -5.73 -2.14
CA ASP A 83 -1.49 -7.03 -1.72
C ASP A 83 -0.74 -7.76 -2.84
N ILE A 84 -0.18 -7.03 -3.82
CA ILE A 84 0.62 -7.64 -4.87
C ILE A 84 1.75 -8.49 -4.29
N GLU A 85 2.06 -9.59 -4.98
CA GLU A 85 3.13 -10.50 -4.61
C GLU A 85 4.26 -10.45 -5.65
N GLN A 86 5.33 -11.19 -5.41
CA GLN A 86 6.55 -11.24 -6.23
C GLN A 86 6.29 -11.35 -7.75
N VAL A 87 5.26 -12.09 -8.18
CA VAL A 87 4.92 -12.23 -9.60
C VAL A 87 4.46 -10.90 -10.20
N GLN A 88 3.58 -10.18 -9.51
CA GLN A 88 3.07 -8.87 -9.95
C GLN A 88 4.15 -7.80 -9.81
N GLU A 89 4.96 -7.84 -8.75
CA GLU A 89 6.12 -6.99 -8.56
C GLU A 89 7.12 -7.11 -9.73
N ALA A 90 7.45 -8.33 -10.15
CA ALA A 90 8.35 -8.57 -11.28
C ALA A 90 7.78 -8.02 -12.60
N ARG A 91 6.47 -8.17 -12.83
CA ARG A 91 5.79 -7.59 -14.00
C ARG A 91 5.84 -6.06 -13.99
N LEU A 92 5.61 -5.43 -12.83
CA LEU A 92 5.71 -3.97 -12.68
C LEU A 92 7.13 -3.49 -13.00
N VAL A 93 8.16 -4.14 -12.43
CA VAL A 93 9.57 -3.82 -12.72
C VAL A 93 9.88 -3.96 -14.21
N ALA A 94 9.42 -5.04 -14.84
CA ALA A 94 9.65 -5.30 -16.26
C ALA A 94 8.88 -4.36 -17.21
N SER A 95 7.77 -3.77 -16.75
CA SER A 95 6.91 -2.93 -17.58
C SER A 95 7.53 -1.57 -17.96
N GLY A 96 8.55 -1.12 -17.22
CA GLY A 96 9.20 0.18 -17.44
C GLY A 96 8.38 1.39 -16.99
N VAL A 97 7.22 1.18 -16.34
CA VAL A 97 6.46 2.29 -15.74
C VAL A 97 7.24 2.92 -14.57
N PRO A 98 7.07 4.21 -14.28
CA PRO A 98 7.73 4.85 -13.15
C PRO A 98 7.28 4.24 -11.82
N LEU A 99 8.19 3.56 -11.11
CA LEU A 99 7.92 2.95 -9.80
C LEU A 99 8.49 3.74 -8.63
N THR A 100 9.42 4.67 -8.88
CA THR A 100 10.06 5.47 -7.83
C THR A 100 9.02 6.19 -6.99
N ALA A 101 9.09 6.01 -5.67
CA ALA A 101 8.19 6.64 -4.71
C ALA A 101 8.92 6.96 -3.41
N ASP A 102 8.56 8.07 -2.77
CA ASP A 102 9.10 8.46 -1.46
C ASP A 102 8.51 7.61 -0.32
N VAL A 103 7.23 7.27 -0.47
CA VAL A 103 6.47 6.47 0.51
C VAL A 103 5.92 5.24 -0.18
N LEU A 104 6.22 4.08 0.37
CA LEU A 104 5.62 2.81 -0.02
C LEU A 104 4.65 2.36 1.06
N LEU A 105 3.38 2.20 0.72
CA LEU A 105 2.48 1.37 1.51
C LEU A 105 2.83 -0.09 1.21
N VAL A 106 3.38 -0.77 2.20
CA VAL A 106 4.07 -2.05 2.02
C VAL A 106 3.11 -3.08 1.44
N PRO A 107 3.52 -3.78 0.35
CA PRO A 107 2.66 -4.77 -0.27
C PRO A 107 2.33 -5.91 0.70
N HIS A 108 1.08 -6.35 0.67
CA HIS A 108 0.61 -7.55 1.36
C HIS A 108 1.00 -7.58 2.85
N HIS A 109 0.89 -6.42 3.51
CA HIS A 109 1.23 -6.21 4.91
C HIS A 109 2.68 -6.57 5.30
N GLY A 110 3.58 -6.77 4.33
CA GLY A 110 4.93 -7.28 4.55
C GLY A 110 4.98 -8.81 4.65
N SER A 111 4.16 -9.52 3.85
CA SER A 111 4.28 -10.96 3.65
C SER A 111 5.63 -11.35 3.05
N LYS A 112 6.13 -12.54 3.38
CA LYS A 112 7.35 -13.12 2.78
C LYS A 112 7.25 -13.30 1.26
N THR A 113 6.03 -13.34 0.71
CA THR A 113 5.73 -13.43 -0.73
C THR A 113 5.75 -12.08 -1.45
N SER A 114 6.10 -10.99 -0.75
CA SER A 114 6.11 -9.62 -1.26
C SER A 114 7.41 -8.88 -0.90
N SER A 115 7.52 -7.63 -1.36
CA SER A 115 8.68 -6.76 -1.21
C SER A 115 9.96 -7.44 -1.68
N SER A 116 9.99 -7.95 -2.92
CA SER A 116 11.18 -8.50 -3.54
C SER A 116 12.31 -7.47 -3.64
N ALA A 117 13.56 -7.94 -3.68
CA ALA A 117 14.71 -7.06 -3.83
C ALA A 117 14.59 -6.18 -5.08
N ALA A 118 14.30 -6.78 -6.25
CA ALA A 118 14.15 -6.04 -7.50
C ALA A 118 13.05 -4.97 -7.45
N PHE A 119 11.93 -5.25 -6.77
CA PHE A 119 10.88 -4.26 -6.58
C PHE A 119 11.32 -3.11 -5.68
N LEU A 120 11.97 -3.40 -4.56
CA LEU A 120 12.48 -2.35 -3.66
C LEU A 120 13.59 -1.50 -4.31
N GLU A 121 14.44 -2.10 -5.17
CA GLU A 121 15.42 -1.36 -5.97
C GLU A 121 14.78 -0.43 -7.01
N ALA A 122 13.61 -0.81 -7.55
CA ALA A 122 12.89 0.03 -8.51
C ALA A 122 12.08 1.14 -7.83
N VAL A 123 11.49 0.86 -6.66
CA VAL A 123 10.66 1.83 -5.92
C VAL A 123 11.51 2.83 -5.12
N GLN A 124 12.63 2.38 -4.54
CA GLN A 124 13.56 3.19 -3.73
C GLN A 124 12.89 4.08 -2.67
N PRO A 125 11.98 3.55 -1.83
CA PRO A 125 11.27 4.38 -0.87
C PRO A 125 12.15 4.80 0.29
N ARG A 126 11.95 6.02 0.80
CA ARG A 126 12.57 6.47 2.05
C ARG A 126 11.78 5.96 3.26
N LEU A 127 10.45 5.89 3.11
CA LEU A 127 9.52 5.44 4.14
C LEU A 127 8.67 4.27 3.65
N ALA A 128 8.59 3.21 4.45
CA ALA A 128 7.72 2.07 4.24
C ALA A 128 6.68 1.98 5.37
N LEU A 129 5.40 2.06 5.01
CA LEU A 129 4.27 2.00 5.93
C LEU A 129 3.62 0.62 5.90
N VAL A 130 3.72 -0.12 7.00
CA VAL A 130 3.13 -1.46 7.16
C VAL A 130 1.78 -1.37 7.84
N GLN A 131 0.73 -1.80 7.14
CA GLN A 131 -0.60 -1.96 7.73
C GLN A 131 -0.74 -3.39 8.24
N ALA A 132 -0.56 -3.63 9.53
CA ALA A 132 -0.69 -4.96 10.12
C ALA A 132 -1.43 -4.90 11.47
N GLY A 133 -2.02 -6.03 11.87
CA GLY A 133 -2.59 -6.19 13.20
C GLY A 133 -1.52 -6.50 14.25
N TYR A 134 -1.70 -6.02 15.48
CA TYR A 134 -0.86 -6.42 16.62
C TYR A 134 -0.99 -7.94 16.83
N ARG A 135 0.14 -8.65 16.93
CA ARG A 135 0.18 -10.12 17.02
C ARG A 135 -0.71 -10.81 15.97
N ASN A 136 -0.73 -10.28 14.74
CA ASN A 136 -1.49 -10.92 13.67
C ASN A 136 -1.01 -12.37 13.48
N ARG A 137 -1.96 -13.27 13.20
CA ARG A 137 -1.71 -14.72 13.10
C ARG A 137 -0.74 -15.11 11.97
N PHE A 138 -0.49 -14.22 11.02
CA PHE A 138 0.38 -14.45 9.87
C PHE A 138 1.84 -14.07 10.14
N GLY A 139 2.12 -13.38 11.27
CA GLY A 139 3.47 -12.95 11.61
C GLY A 139 3.99 -11.79 10.74
N HIS A 140 3.10 -10.95 10.20
CA HIS A 140 3.46 -9.81 9.37
C HIS A 140 3.81 -8.55 10.20
N PRO A 141 4.74 -7.70 9.74
CA PRO A 141 5.65 -7.93 8.63
C PRO A 141 6.65 -9.04 8.97
N ALA A 142 6.95 -9.91 8.00
CA ALA A 142 7.84 -11.04 8.22
C ALA A 142 9.30 -10.58 8.41
N SER A 143 10.07 -11.25 9.27
CA SER A 143 11.48 -10.87 9.52
C SER A 143 12.35 -10.77 8.26
N PRO A 144 12.28 -11.70 7.28
CA PRO A 144 13.05 -11.56 6.04
C PRO A 144 12.67 -10.33 5.21
N VAL A 145 11.43 -9.84 5.33
CA VAL A 145 10.99 -8.61 4.68
C VAL A 145 11.62 -7.41 5.38
N LEU A 146 11.57 -7.36 6.71
CA LEU A 146 12.21 -6.29 7.50
C LEU A 146 13.72 -6.20 7.26
N VAL A 147 14.41 -7.34 7.11
CA VAL A 147 15.83 -7.39 6.73
C VAL A 147 16.06 -6.66 5.41
N ARG A 148 15.27 -6.96 4.36
CA ARG A 148 15.43 -6.31 3.04
C ARG A 148 15.21 -4.80 3.09
N TYR A 149 14.27 -4.33 3.91
CA TYR A 149 14.05 -2.90 4.13
C TYR A 149 15.24 -2.25 4.87
N ALA A 150 15.76 -2.91 5.90
CA ALA A 150 16.88 -2.43 6.69
C ALA A 150 18.20 -2.36 5.88
N GLU A 151 18.50 -3.39 5.09
CA GLU A 151 19.66 -3.42 4.17
C GLU A 151 19.68 -2.23 3.22
N ARG A 152 18.49 -1.74 2.82
CA ARG A 152 18.31 -0.57 1.93
C ARG A 152 18.14 0.75 2.67
N HIS A 153 18.27 0.74 4.00
CA HIS A 153 18.17 1.92 4.86
C HIS A 153 16.79 2.60 4.75
N ILE A 154 15.75 1.80 4.50
CA ILE A 154 14.38 2.26 4.39
C ILE A 154 13.77 2.30 5.79
N THR A 155 13.19 3.44 6.17
CA THR A 155 12.54 3.59 7.47
C THR A 155 11.21 2.84 7.47
N VAL A 156 11.01 1.90 8.41
CA VAL A 156 9.77 1.11 8.53
C VAL A 156 8.92 1.55 9.72
N VAL A 157 7.69 1.97 9.44
CA VAL A 157 6.66 2.29 10.43
C VAL A 157 5.47 1.36 10.24
N ASP A 158 4.92 0.83 11.33
CA ASP A 158 3.76 -0.08 11.29
C ASP A 158 2.61 0.44 12.17
N THR A 159 1.39 0.06 11.81
CA THR A 159 0.18 0.44 12.55
C THR A 159 0.13 -0.10 14.00
N PRO A 160 0.66 -1.30 14.35
CA PRO A 160 0.74 -1.77 15.74
C PRO A 160 1.55 -0.87 16.68
N ARG A 161 2.59 -0.18 16.23
CA ARG A 161 3.34 0.77 17.07
C ARG A 161 2.84 2.20 16.91
N CYS A 162 2.58 2.61 15.68
CA CYS A 162 2.28 4.00 15.34
C CYS A 162 0.83 4.41 15.67
N GLY A 163 -0.11 3.46 15.59
CA GLY A 163 -1.54 3.77 15.52
C GLY A 163 -1.86 4.24 14.12
N ALA A 164 -2.46 5.43 13.99
CA ALA A 164 -2.50 6.11 12.70
C ALA A 164 -1.14 6.75 12.41
N ALA A 165 -0.55 6.41 11.27
CA ALA A 165 0.62 7.08 10.72
C ALA A 165 0.16 8.21 9.79
N ARG A 166 0.73 9.41 9.95
CA ARG A 166 0.47 10.55 9.06
C ARG A 166 1.78 11.04 8.48
N TRP A 167 1.84 11.07 7.16
CA TRP A 167 2.92 11.65 6.37
C TRP A 167 2.34 12.75 5.48
N GLN A 168 3.13 13.78 5.20
CA GLN A 168 2.70 14.96 4.45
C GLN A 168 3.73 15.29 3.39
N SER A 169 3.30 15.46 2.14
CA SER A 169 4.20 15.72 1.01
C SER A 169 4.92 17.05 1.09
N TRP A 170 4.36 18.05 1.78
CA TRP A 170 5.02 19.35 2.03
C TRP A 170 6.01 19.31 3.21
N GLN A 171 6.02 18.23 4.00
CA GLN A 171 6.99 17.97 5.07
C GLN A 171 7.47 16.51 4.99
N PRO A 172 8.11 16.12 3.88
CA PRO A 172 8.28 14.72 3.50
C PRO A 172 9.30 13.97 4.37
N GLN A 173 10.05 14.68 5.21
CA GLN A 173 11.10 14.12 6.07
C GLN A 173 10.55 13.38 7.30
N GLY A 174 9.29 13.63 7.67
CA GLY A 174 8.71 13.15 8.92
C GLY A 174 7.46 12.30 8.73
N VAL A 175 7.24 11.41 9.68
CA VAL A 175 5.98 10.69 9.88
C VAL A 175 5.56 10.88 11.34
N SER A 176 4.33 11.32 11.57
CA SER A 176 3.80 11.46 12.92
C SER A 176 2.98 10.23 13.28
N CYS A 177 3.24 9.69 14.47
CA CYS A 177 2.52 8.55 15.01
C CYS A 177 1.50 8.97 16.06
N GLU A 178 0.25 8.58 15.87
CA GLU A 178 -0.84 8.92 16.79
C GLU A 178 -0.57 8.44 18.22
N ARG A 179 0.04 7.26 18.39
CA ARG A 179 0.38 6.74 19.73
C ARG A 179 1.48 7.55 20.43
N GLU A 180 2.26 8.34 19.70
CA GLU A 180 3.28 9.24 20.24
C GLU A 180 2.67 10.61 20.54
N VAL A 181 1.87 11.15 19.62
CA VAL A 181 1.22 12.46 19.75
C VAL A 181 0.15 12.46 20.84
N GLN A 182 -0.65 11.39 20.94
CA GLN A 182 -1.70 11.21 21.96
C GLN A 182 -1.28 10.19 23.02
N ARG A 183 -0.01 10.23 23.44
CA ARG A 183 0.52 9.27 24.42
C ARG A 183 -0.20 9.42 25.76
N ARG A 184 -0.87 8.35 26.19
CA ARG A 184 -1.47 8.23 27.52
C ARG A 184 -0.61 7.37 28.42
N TYR A 185 -0.63 7.59 29.73
CA TYR A 185 0.25 6.88 30.68
C TYR A 185 0.05 5.36 30.68
N TRP A 186 -1.12 4.88 30.24
CA TRP A 186 -1.46 3.46 30.15
C TRP A 186 -1.17 2.82 28.77
N HIS A 187 -0.60 3.55 27.82
CA HIS A 187 -0.23 2.97 26.52
C HIS A 187 1.11 2.22 26.64
N HIS A 188 1.07 0.90 26.42
CA HIS A 188 2.27 0.07 26.35
C HIS A 188 3.09 0.35 25.09
N GLN A 189 4.42 0.35 25.23
CA GLN A 189 5.34 0.41 24.10
C GLN A 189 5.48 -0.99 23.48
N ILE A 190 5.18 -1.08 22.19
CA ILE A 190 5.37 -2.31 21.40
C ILE A 190 6.75 -2.20 20.72
N LYS A 191 7.64 -3.17 20.99
CA LYS A 191 8.94 -3.25 20.31
C LYS A 191 8.77 -3.83 18.91
N MET A 192 9.65 -3.42 17.99
CA MET A 192 9.76 -4.10 16.69
C MET A 192 10.24 -5.53 16.87
N PRO A 193 9.75 -6.48 16.05
CA PRO A 193 10.48 -7.72 15.81
C PRO A 193 11.87 -7.35 15.29
N THR A 194 12.91 -7.85 15.94
CA THR A 194 14.28 -7.70 15.45
C THR A 194 14.48 -8.57 14.22
N ALA A 195 15.21 -8.06 13.23
CA ALA A 195 15.86 -8.90 12.23
C ALA A 195 16.80 -9.85 13.01
N GLY A 196 16.38 -11.11 13.15
CA GLY A 196 17.19 -12.18 13.73
C GLY A 196 17.94 -12.92 12.63
#